data_AF-E6TFL1-F1
#
_entry.id   AF-E6TFL1-F1
#
_cell.length_a   1.000
_cell.length_b   1.000
_cell.length_c   1.000
_cell.angle_alpha   90.00
_cell.angle_beta   90.00
_cell.angle_gamma   90.00
#
_symmetry.space_group_name_H-M   'P 1'
#
loop_
_entity.id
_entity.type
_entity.pdbx_description
1 polymer ?
#
loop_
_entity_poly.entity_id
_entity_poly.type
_entity_poly.pdbx_seq_one_letter_code
_entity_poly.pdbx_strand_id
1 'polypeptide(L)'
;MSSELARRARRALSRVFDLPPPVCDFVVHRELRVPMRDRVELVADHYAPHTASPAGTLLVRGPYGRGLPFATMFASFYAARGYHVVFQSVRGTFGSGGEFDPFVNEVDDGADTAAWLRDQPWFTGTFATIGLSYLGFTQWALLTDPPPELAAAVITVGPDDVSGPRWGAGSFGLNDFLGWSDLVGRQEDPNRVRTLLRQARAQRRVTSASLRLPLAAASRELLGDGAPWFESWLDHPDTDDPFWTRLRLRDGLERAEVPVLLLTGWQDLFVDQTVEHYRMLAGRGVPTGLTIGPWTHGDMMTKAAPTMLRESLDWLATHLKGEPPQRRSPVRIHLSRRGWLNLPDWPPAMPSLVLHPQPGGGLAPGAPGAADATFVYNPGDPTPTVGGRLLSPVGGYRDDTALARRADVLTFTGTALASDLPVVGVPVLDVAHTCATPHNDLFVRISQVDAHGRSRNVSDGYVASAPDSGTVTVELDPVAWTFPAGSRIRVLIAGGSHPRFLRNLGTGEHAGTATDFATARHTVHLGEGTRLTLPAGPPPPSAD
;
A
#
# COMPACT_ATOMS: atom_id res chain seq x y z
N MET A 1 35.96 11.47 -0.66
CA MET A 1 36.62 10.15 -0.57
C MET A 1 35.82 9.27 0.39
N SER A 2 35.19 8.20 -0.10
CA SER A 2 34.56 7.20 0.78
C SER A 2 35.65 6.50 1.58
N SER A 3 35.58 6.50 2.92
CA SER A 3 36.59 5.83 3.75
C SER A 3 36.59 4.33 3.44
N GLU A 4 37.74 3.66 3.56
CA GLU A 4 37.86 2.22 3.33
C GLU A 4 36.85 1.42 4.17
N LEU A 5 36.51 1.93 5.37
CA LEU A 5 35.47 1.44 6.25
C LEU A 5 34.07 1.45 5.58
N ALA A 6 33.70 2.55 4.93
CA ALA A 6 32.42 2.67 4.23
C ALA A 6 32.32 1.73 3.02
N ARG A 7 33.44 1.46 2.34
CA ARG A 7 33.50 0.46 1.27
C ARG A 7 33.36 -0.97 1.79
N ARG A 8 34.03 -1.31 2.89
CA ARG A 8 33.87 -2.63 3.56
C ARG A 8 32.45 -2.82 4.07
N ALA A 9 31.84 -1.80 4.66
CA ALA A 9 30.44 -1.82 5.11
C ALA A 9 29.48 -2.06 3.93
N ARG A 10 29.64 -1.36 2.80
CA ARG A 10 28.81 -1.58 1.59
C ARG A 10 28.94 -2.99 1.02
N ARG A 11 30.16 -3.56 1.00
CA ARG A 11 30.37 -4.95 0.55
C ARG A 11 29.73 -5.96 1.50
N ALA A 12 29.85 -5.76 2.81
CA ALA A 12 29.19 -6.60 3.80
C ALA A 12 27.66 -6.53 3.66
N LEU A 13 27.10 -5.31 3.53
CA LEU A 13 25.67 -5.10 3.34
C LEU A 13 25.19 -5.73 2.03
N SER A 14 25.95 -5.60 0.94
CA SER A 14 25.61 -6.25 -0.34
C SER A 14 25.56 -7.78 -0.23
N ARG A 15 26.45 -8.41 0.57
CA ARG A 15 26.38 -9.85 0.83
C ARG A 15 25.17 -10.25 1.66
N VAL A 16 24.83 -9.47 2.69
CA VAL A 16 23.64 -9.71 3.53
C VAL A 16 22.37 -9.67 2.69
N PHE A 17 22.32 -8.77 1.71
CA PHE A 17 21.18 -8.60 0.80
C PHE A 17 21.31 -9.46 -0.49
N ASP A 18 22.37 -10.26 -0.60
CA ASP A 18 22.67 -11.09 -1.78
C ASP A 18 22.58 -10.31 -3.11
N LEU A 19 23.12 -9.10 -3.10
CA LEU A 19 23.20 -8.23 -4.26
C LEU A 19 24.48 -8.50 -5.04
N PRO A 20 24.50 -8.26 -6.38
CA PRO A 20 25.73 -8.24 -7.16
C PRO A 20 26.80 -7.38 -6.47
N PRO A 21 28.08 -7.76 -6.43
CA PRO A 21 29.09 -6.99 -5.70
C PRO A 21 29.20 -5.56 -6.25
N PRO A 22 29.52 -4.56 -5.40
CA PRO A 22 29.88 -3.22 -5.88
C PRO A 22 30.99 -3.27 -6.93
N VAL A 23 30.80 -2.58 -8.05
CA VAL A 23 31.79 -2.53 -9.16
C VAL A 23 32.61 -1.25 -9.19
N CYS A 24 32.15 -0.19 -8.50
CA CYS A 24 32.87 1.08 -8.43
C CYS A 24 32.66 1.78 -7.07
N ASP A 25 33.55 2.72 -6.77
CA ASP A 25 33.29 3.75 -5.76
C ASP A 25 32.43 4.88 -6.37
N PHE A 26 31.94 5.80 -5.54
CA PHE A 26 31.16 6.95 -5.99
C PHE A 26 31.43 8.17 -5.09
N VAL A 27 31.13 9.36 -5.61
CA VAL A 27 31.11 10.63 -4.86
C VAL A 27 29.68 11.12 -4.75
N VAL A 28 29.36 11.83 -3.66
CA VAL A 28 28.05 12.47 -3.48
C VAL A 28 28.26 13.97 -3.60
N HIS A 29 27.70 14.57 -4.65
CA HIS A 29 27.53 16.00 -4.77
C HIS A 29 26.23 16.36 -4.05
N ARG A 30 26.30 17.18 -3.02
CA ARG A 30 25.15 17.53 -2.19
C ARG A 30 24.58 18.88 -2.58
N GLU A 31 23.29 19.04 -2.32
CA GLU A 31 22.60 20.32 -2.42
C GLU A 31 22.64 20.96 -3.82
N LEU A 32 22.56 20.14 -4.87
CA LEU A 32 22.36 20.63 -6.23
C LEU A 32 21.01 21.34 -6.30
N ARG A 33 21.00 22.50 -6.96
CA ARG A 33 19.80 23.29 -7.20
C ARG A 33 19.22 22.94 -8.57
N VAL A 34 17.98 22.52 -8.57
CA VAL A 34 17.20 22.20 -9.76
C VAL A 34 16.10 23.27 -9.89
N PRO A 35 16.25 24.24 -10.79
CA PRO A 35 15.25 25.30 -10.96
C PRO A 35 14.01 24.75 -11.66
N MET A 36 12.85 24.99 -11.07
CA MET A 36 11.53 24.71 -11.66
C MET A 36 11.08 25.89 -12.54
N ARG A 37 10.03 25.70 -13.33
CA ARG A 37 9.46 26.70 -14.25
C ARG A 37 8.98 27.98 -13.55
N ASP A 38 8.60 27.87 -12.28
CA ASP A 38 8.16 28.98 -11.43
C ASP A 38 9.32 29.62 -10.65
N ARG A 39 10.56 29.24 -10.97
CA ARG A 39 11.83 29.67 -10.33
C ARG A 39 12.03 29.17 -8.90
N VAL A 40 11.15 28.31 -8.37
CA VAL A 40 11.46 27.61 -7.13
C VAL A 40 12.61 26.62 -7.40
N GLU A 41 13.57 26.57 -6.49
CA GLU A 41 14.67 25.60 -6.58
C GLU A 41 14.39 24.40 -5.68
N LEU A 42 14.32 23.22 -6.29
CA LEU A 42 14.34 21.96 -5.57
C LEU A 42 15.77 21.51 -5.32
N VAL A 43 16.00 20.86 -4.19
CA VAL A 43 17.33 20.41 -3.77
C VAL A 43 17.49 18.92 -4.04
N ALA A 44 18.59 18.56 -4.70
CA ALA A 44 18.96 17.19 -4.97
C ALA A 44 20.39 16.85 -4.51
N ASP A 45 20.61 15.57 -4.23
CA ASP A 45 21.94 15.00 -4.05
C ASP A 45 22.22 14.07 -5.23
N HIS A 46 23.38 14.23 -5.86
CA HIS A 46 23.83 13.42 -6.98
C HIS A 46 24.91 12.44 -6.53
N TYR A 47 24.59 11.16 -6.64
CA TYR A 47 25.50 10.05 -6.35
C TYR A 47 26.17 9.67 -7.68
N ALA A 48 27.38 10.17 -7.90
CA ALA A 48 28.13 10.00 -9.14
C ALA A 48 29.10 8.81 -9.04
N PRO A 49 28.89 7.72 -9.81
CA PRO A 49 29.79 6.59 -9.84
C PRO A 49 31.14 6.96 -10.45
N HIS A 50 32.22 6.45 -9.88
CA HIS A 50 33.57 6.59 -10.44
C HIS A 50 33.80 5.52 -11.50
N THR A 51 33.27 5.74 -12.70
CA THR A 51 33.39 4.86 -13.85
C THR A 51 33.41 5.67 -15.15
N ALA A 52 34.14 5.20 -16.16
CA ALA A 52 34.10 5.78 -17.51
C ALA A 52 32.90 5.27 -18.34
N SER A 53 32.22 4.23 -17.85
CA SER A 53 31.08 3.59 -18.53
C SER A 53 29.94 3.42 -17.51
N PRO A 54 29.15 4.49 -17.27
CA PRO A 54 28.01 4.43 -16.36
C PRO A 54 26.94 3.47 -16.90
N ALA A 55 26.26 2.80 -15.98
CA ALA A 55 25.17 1.86 -16.26
C ALA A 55 23.86 2.56 -16.65
N GLY A 56 23.73 3.84 -16.34
CA GLY A 56 22.54 4.65 -16.62
C GLY A 56 22.35 5.75 -15.58
N THR A 57 21.31 6.56 -15.76
CA THR A 57 20.87 7.59 -14.81
C THR A 57 19.57 7.19 -14.15
N LEU A 58 19.47 7.39 -12.83
CA LEU A 58 18.29 7.11 -12.03
C LEU A 58 17.78 8.40 -11.37
N LEU A 59 16.46 8.60 -11.43
CA LEU A 59 15.78 9.68 -10.73
C LEU A 59 14.95 9.13 -9.57
N VAL A 60 15.12 9.74 -8.41
CA VAL A 60 14.38 9.45 -7.17
C VAL A 60 13.85 10.77 -6.62
N ARG A 61 12.53 10.89 -6.46
CA ARG A 61 11.89 12.11 -5.91
C ARG A 61 11.03 11.73 -4.72
N GLY A 62 11.22 12.38 -3.57
CA GLY A 62 10.36 12.12 -2.41
C GLY A 62 10.51 13.09 -1.24
N PRO A 63 9.57 13.06 -0.28
CA PRO A 63 9.48 14.06 0.79
C PRO A 63 10.20 13.64 2.07
N TYR A 64 10.96 12.53 2.09
CA TYR A 64 11.54 11.95 3.33
C TYR A 64 13.02 12.29 3.53
N GLY A 65 13.51 13.28 2.80
CA GLY A 65 14.90 13.71 2.80
C GLY A 65 15.83 12.78 2.00
N ARG A 66 17.05 13.28 1.79
CA ARG A 66 18.07 12.65 0.93
C ARG A 66 19.15 11.90 1.72
N GLY A 67 18.86 11.62 3.00
CA GLY A 67 19.77 10.99 3.96
C GLY A 67 19.41 9.54 4.28
N LEU A 68 20.07 8.98 5.30
CA LEU A 68 19.73 7.63 5.80
C LEU A 68 18.31 7.58 6.38
N PRO A 69 17.57 6.47 6.20
CA PRO A 69 17.96 5.24 5.49
C PRO A 69 17.68 5.27 3.97
N PHE A 70 16.87 6.20 3.46
CA PHE A 70 16.42 6.24 2.07
C PHE A 70 17.58 6.35 1.07
N ALA A 71 18.60 7.16 1.39
CA ALA A 71 19.81 7.29 0.57
C ALA A 71 20.57 5.98 0.38
N THR A 72 20.55 5.07 1.36
CA THR A 72 21.16 3.75 1.19
C THR A 72 20.36 2.92 0.20
N MET A 73 19.05 2.88 0.42
CA MET A 73 18.11 2.05 -0.33
C MET A 73 17.97 2.46 -1.79
N PHE A 74 17.85 3.77 -2.06
CA PHE A 74 17.50 4.28 -3.38
C PHE A 74 18.63 5.02 -4.09
N ALA A 75 19.79 5.19 -3.47
CA ALA A 75 20.94 5.83 -4.13
C ALA A 75 22.23 5.02 -4.01
N SER A 76 22.73 4.81 -2.79
CA SER A 76 24.07 4.25 -2.56
C SER A 76 24.25 2.84 -3.13
N PHE A 77 23.22 1.98 -3.07
CA PHE A 77 23.31 0.64 -3.66
C PHE A 77 23.42 0.68 -5.19
N TYR A 78 22.71 1.59 -5.85
CA TYR A 78 22.75 1.74 -7.31
C TYR A 78 24.03 2.45 -7.77
N ALA A 79 24.44 3.52 -7.08
CA ALA A 79 25.68 4.23 -7.39
C ALA A 79 26.93 3.35 -7.25
N ALA A 80 26.96 2.45 -6.26
CA ALA A 80 28.02 1.46 -6.11
C ALA A 80 28.06 0.42 -7.26
N ARG A 81 27.03 0.38 -8.09
CA ARG A 81 26.86 -0.51 -9.25
C ARG A 81 26.90 0.22 -10.59
N GLY A 82 27.41 1.46 -10.59
CA GLY A 82 27.69 2.21 -11.81
C GLY A 82 26.57 3.14 -12.29
N TYR A 83 25.49 3.33 -11.53
CA TYR A 83 24.41 4.25 -11.91
C TYR A 83 24.66 5.66 -11.38
N HIS A 84 24.46 6.69 -12.20
CA HIS A 84 24.23 8.03 -11.67
C HIS A 84 22.87 8.04 -10.97
N VAL A 85 22.79 8.55 -9.74
CA VAL A 85 21.51 8.68 -9.05
C VAL A 85 21.30 10.12 -8.61
N VAL A 86 20.21 10.73 -9.04
CA VAL A 86 19.72 12.00 -8.52
C VAL A 86 18.60 11.71 -7.54
N PHE A 87 18.84 12.01 -6.27
CA PHE A 87 17.82 11.94 -5.23
C PHE A 87 17.40 13.37 -4.87
N GLN A 88 16.20 13.76 -5.29
CA GLN A 88 15.63 15.09 -5.09
C GLN A 88 14.58 15.07 -3.97
N SER A 89 14.60 16.11 -3.13
CA SER A 89 13.47 16.39 -2.24
C SER A 89 12.42 17.20 -2.95
N VAL A 90 11.18 16.76 -2.82
CA VAL A 90 10.03 17.48 -3.40
C VAL A 90 9.85 18.85 -2.74
N ARG A 91 9.07 19.69 -3.40
CA ARG A 91 8.77 21.07 -3.02
C ARG A 91 8.44 21.22 -1.53
N GLY A 92 9.01 22.24 -0.90
CA GLY A 92 8.80 22.56 0.51
C GLY A 92 9.41 21.59 1.53
N THR A 93 10.26 20.64 1.11
CA THR A 93 10.87 19.66 2.02
C THR A 93 12.40 19.64 1.96
N PHE A 94 13.05 19.45 3.11
CA PHE A 94 14.50 19.20 3.25
C PHE A 94 15.39 20.17 2.46
N GLY A 95 15.06 21.46 2.54
CA GLY A 95 15.79 22.56 1.91
C GLY A 95 15.35 22.94 0.49
N SER A 96 14.44 22.18 -0.12
CA SER A 96 13.74 22.60 -1.34
C SER A 96 12.82 23.78 -1.05
N GLY A 97 12.78 24.76 -1.96
CA GLY A 97 11.90 25.92 -1.83
C GLY A 97 10.42 25.59 -2.05
N GLY A 98 9.57 26.61 -1.94
CA GLY A 98 8.11 26.47 -2.05
C GLY A 98 7.45 25.93 -0.79
N GLU A 99 6.15 25.62 -0.89
CA GLU A 99 5.36 25.05 0.21
C GLU A 99 5.08 23.57 -0.06
N PHE A 100 5.11 22.76 1.00
CA PHE A 100 4.80 21.34 0.89
C PHE A 100 3.30 21.13 0.97
N ASP A 101 2.71 20.82 -0.19
CA ASP A 101 1.36 20.31 -0.32
C ASP A 101 1.47 18.89 -0.92
N PRO A 102 1.19 17.82 -0.13
CA PRO A 102 1.45 16.46 -0.54
C PRO A 102 0.83 16.14 -1.90
N PHE A 103 1.64 15.54 -2.78
CA PHE A 103 1.26 14.98 -4.08
C PHE A 103 0.83 16.00 -5.16
N VAL A 104 0.59 17.27 -4.80
CA VAL A 104 -0.02 18.27 -5.69
C VAL A 104 0.93 18.75 -6.81
N ASN A 105 2.21 18.94 -6.51
CA ASN A 105 3.15 19.57 -7.44
C ASN A 105 3.96 18.57 -8.30
N GLU A 106 3.68 17.27 -8.16
CA GLU A 106 4.61 16.22 -8.60
C GLU A 106 4.69 16.06 -10.12
N VAL A 107 3.63 16.43 -10.85
CA VAL A 107 3.59 16.38 -12.32
C VAL A 107 4.53 17.44 -12.89
N ASP A 108 4.32 18.71 -12.55
CA ASP A 108 5.10 19.83 -13.08
C ASP A 108 6.56 19.78 -12.61
N ASP A 109 6.79 19.56 -11.31
CA ASP A 109 8.15 19.50 -10.76
C ASP A 109 8.91 18.26 -11.27
N GLY A 110 8.19 17.16 -11.56
CA GLY A 110 8.76 15.97 -12.19
C GLY A 110 9.24 16.24 -13.61
N ALA A 111 8.40 16.87 -14.44
CA ALA A 111 8.73 17.25 -15.81
C ALA A 111 9.91 18.22 -15.88
N ASP A 112 9.93 19.24 -15.01
CA ASP A 112 11.03 20.22 -14.97
C ASP A 112 12.35 19.57 -14.52
N THR A 113 12.28 18.62 -13.58
CA THR A 113 13.46 17.85 -13.16
C THR A 113 13.99 16.95 -14.28
N ALA A 114 13.10 16.31 -15.05
CA ALA A 114 13.49 15.53 -16.22
C ALA A 114 14.14 16.40 -17.30
N ALA A 115 13.62 17.61 -17.54
CA ALA A 115 14.23 18.56 -18.45
C ALA A 115 15.64 18.98 -17.98
N TRP A 116 15.78 19.33 -16.69
CA TRP A 116 17.08 19.68 -16.11
C TRP A 116 18.09 18.54 -16.20
N LEU A 117 17.67 17.28 -16.04
CA LEU A 117 18.54 16.11 -16.16
C LEU A 117 19.23 16.03 -17.53
N ARG A 118 18.53 16.38 -18.61
CA ARG A 118 19.06 16.33 -19.99
C ARG A 118 20.28 17.22 -20.19
N ASP A 119 20.33 18.35 -19.49
CA ASP A 119 21.39 19.35 -19.64
C ASP A 119 22.65 19.01 -18.81
N GLN A 120 22.62 17.92 -18.04
CA GLN A 120 23.74 17.55 -17.19
C GLN A 120 24.83 16.84 -17.99
N PRO A 121 26.12 17.20 -17.84
CA PRO A 121 27.21 16.63 -18.65
C PRO A 121 27.47 15.15 -18.38
N TRP A 122 26.92 14.61 -17.30
CA TRP A 122 27.01 13.20 -16.91
C TRP A 122 25.74 12.40 -17.24
N PHE A 123 24.72 13.04 -17.83
CA PHE A 123 23.50 12.37 -18.24
C PHE A 123 23.80 11.32 -19.31
N THR A 124 23.24 10.13 -19.15
CA THR A 124 23.55 8.97 -20.01
C THR A 124 22.72 8.92 -21.30
N GLY A 125 21.94 9.96 -21.59
CA GLY A 125 21.02 10.02 -22.73
C GLY A 125 19.62 9.45 -22.44
N THR A 126 19.53 8.46 -21.55
CA THR A 126 18.27 7.95 -20.98
C THR A 126 18.34 7.88 -19.46
N PHE A 127 17.18 7.79 -18.82
CA PHE A 127 17.08 7.53 -17.38
C PHE A 127 15.93 6.57 -17.03
N ALA A 128 15.97 6.05 -15.81
CA ALA A 128 14.86 5.34 -15.21
C ALA A 128 14.48 5.97 -13.86
N THR A 129 13.27 5.69 -13.40
CA THR A 129 12.81 6.09 -12.07
C THR A 129 12.76 4.90 -11.11
N ILE A 130 13.05 5.15 -9.83
CA ILE A 130 12.88 4.14 -8.77
C ILE A 130 12.34 4.79 -7.50
N GLY A 131 11.56 4.04 -6.73
CA GLY A 131 11.00 4.57 -5.49
C GLY A 131 9.88 3.74 -4.90
N LEU A 132 9.64 3.94 -3.60
CA LEU A 132 8.51 3.36 -2.90
C LEU A 132 7.46 4.38 -2.44
N SER A 133 6.21 3.97 -2.32
CA SER A 133 5.13 4.77 -1.71
C SER A 133 5.00 6.13 -2.38
N TYR A 134 5.19 7.24 -1.66
CA TYR A 134 5.23 8.58 -2.25
C TYR A 134 6.29 8.69 -3.39
N LEU A 135 7.47 8.08 -3.23
CA LEU A 135 8.49 8.05 -4.30
C LEU A 135 8.03 7.19 -5.51
N GLY A 136 7.00 6.35 -5.33
CA GLY A 136 6.31 5.67 -6.41
C GLY A 136 5.26 6.57 -7.07
N PHE A 137 4.47 7.30 -6.28
CA PHE A 137 3.53 8.29 -6.78
C PHE A 137 4.20 9.34 -7.69
N THR A 138 5.39 9.83 -7.31
CA THR A 138 6.15 10.77 -8.15
C THR A 138 6.56 10.21 -9.51
N GLN A 139 6.60 8.88 -9.67
CA GLN A 139 6.84 8.22 -10.96
C GLN A 139 5.56 8.21 -11.80
N TRP A 140 4.40 7.90 -11.20
CA TRP A 140 3.12 8.03 -11.90
C TRP A 140 2.87 9.46 -12.35
N ALA A 141 3.27 10.44 -11.55
CA ALA A 141 3.16 11.86 -11.91
C ALA A 141 3.96 12.18 -13.17
N LEU A 142 5.20 11.67 -13.25
CA LEU A 142 6.04 11.80 -14.43
C LEU A 142 5.48 11.03 -15.64
N LEU A 143 4.82 9.90 -15.42
CA LEU A 143 4.22 9.08 -16.48
C LEU A 143 2.93 9.67 -17.06
N THR A 144 2.34 10.71 -16.44
CA THR A 144 1.22 11.46 -17.05
C THR A 144 1.61 12.21 -18.32
N ASP A 145 2.90 12.56 -18.46
CA ASP A 145 3.51 13.08 -19.68
C ASP A 145 4.94 12.53 -19.78
N PRO A 146 5.10 11.26 -20.19
CA PRO A 146 6.35 10.55 -20.05
C PRO A 146 7.46 11.21 -20.88
N PRO A 147 8.58 11.62 -20.27
CA PRO A 147 9.72 12.19 -20.99
C PRO A 147 10.27 11.20 -22.03
N PRO A 148 10.67 11.64 -23.24
CA PRO A 148 11.19 10.74 -24.28
C PRO A 148 12.47 9.99 -23.87
N GLU A 149 13.22 10.50 -22.89
CA GLU A 149 14.42 9.85 -22.35
C GLU A 149 14.14 8.83 -21.24
N LEU A 150 12.89 8.74 -20.77
CA LEU A 150 12.51 7.75 -19.77
C LEU A 150 12.51 6.36 -20.42
N ALA A 151 13.32 5.44 -19.88
CA ALA A 151 13.50 4.11 -20.44
C ALA A 151 12.86 2.99 -19.62
N ALA A 152 12.62 3.22 -18.31
CA ALA A 152 11.96 2.26 -17.43
C ALA A 152 11.52 2.91 -16.11
N ALA A 153 10.60 2.26 -15.40
CA ALA A 153 10.20 2.62 -14.04
C ALA A 153 10.23 1.41 -13.10
N VAL A 154 10.59 1.63 -11.84
CA VAL A 154 10.46 0.63 -10.76
C VAL A 154 9.65 1.24 -9.62
N ILE A 155 8.39 0.84 -9.55
CA ILE A 155 7.37 1.40 -8.68
C ILE A 155 7.07 0.39 -7.57
N THR A 156 7.43 0.72 -6.34
CA THR A 156 7.22 -0.15 -5.18
C THR A 156 6.11 0.40 -4.30
N VAL A 157 5.01 -0.33 -4.07
CA VAL A 157 3.88 0.11 -3.23
C VAL A 157 3.43 1.56 -3.48
N GLY A 158 3.53 2.02 -4.73
CA GLY A 158 3.34 3.41 -5.12
C GLY A 158 1.94 3.62 -5.69
N PRO A 159 1.06 4.39 -5.01
CA PRO A 159 -0.28 4.66 -5.51
C PRO A 159 -0.24 5.61 -6.71
N ASP A 160 -1.21 5.50 -7.61
CA ASP A 160 -1.51 6.52 -8.65
C ASP A 160 -2.67 7.43 -8.24
N ASP A 161 -3.58 6.91 -7.41
CA ASP A 161 -4.73 7.64 -6.91
C ASP A 161 -4.63 7.81 -5.40
N VAL A 162 -4.60 9.07 -5.00
CA VAL A 162 -4.55 9.53 -3.63
C VAL A 162 -5.78 10.43 -3.35
N SER A 163 -6.98 9.98 -3.75
CA SER A 163 -8.23 10.74 -3.60
C SER A 163 -9.36 10.11 -2.78
N GLY A 164 -9.99 10.96 -1.95
CA GLY A 164 -11.32 10.77 -1.36
C GLY A 164 -11.51 9.51 -0.50
N PRO A 165 -12.73 9.09 -0.13
CA PRO A 165 -12.99 7.95 0.75
C PRO A 165 -12.46 6.62 0.18
N ARG A 166 -11.85 6.58 -1.01
CA ARG A 166 -11.23 5.40 -1.61
C ARG A 166 -9.71 5.35 -1.49
N TRP A 167 -9.17 5.72 -0.33
CA TRP A 167 -7.82 5.28 0.05
C TRP A 167 -7.81 3.81 0.54
N GLY A 168 -8.52 2.94 -0.19
CA GLY A 168 -8.95 1.60 0.20
C GLY A 168 -10.45 1.38 -0.07
N ALA A 169 -11.06 0.40 0.61
CA ALA A 169 -12.39 -0.17 0.38
C ALA A 169 -13.61 0.75 0.64
N GLY A 170 -13.51 2.06 0.38
CA GLY A 170 -14.64 2.98 0.33
C GLY A 170 -14.84 3.92 1.51
N SER A 171 -13.98 3.91 2.55
CA SER A 171 -13.92 4.96 3.59
C SER A 171 -12.52 5.55 3.76
N PHE A 172 -12.45 6.80 4.23
CA PHE A 172 -11.20 7.51 4.50
C PHE A 172 -10.29 6.68 5.43
N GLY A 173 -9.05 6.43 4.98
CA GLY A 173 -8.03 5.63 5.65
C GLY A 173 -7.45 6.30 6.91
N LEU A 174 -8.30 6.63 7.88
CA LEU A 174 -8.01 7.57 8.96
C LEU A 174 -6.70 7.28 9.69
N ASN A 175 -6.47 6.04 10.12
CA ASN A 175 -5.25 5.65 10.82
C ASN A 175 -3.99 5.98 10.02
N ASP A 176 -4.02 5.66 8.73
CA ASP A 176 -2.84 5.72 7.88
C ASP A 176 -2.51 7.17 7.54
N PHE A 177 -3.51 7.99 7.18
CA PHE A 177 -3.26 9.40 6.81
C PHE A 177 -3.09 10.33 8.00
N LEU A 178 -3.79 10.10 9.11
CA LEU A 178 -3.55 10.86 10.34
C LEU A 178 -2.17 10.52 10.90
N GLY A 179 -1.80 9.23 10.91
CA GLY A 179 -0.49 8.77 11.34
C GLY A 179 0.65 9.26 10.43
N TRP A 180 0.43 9.24 9.11
CA TRP A 180 1.38 9.77 8.13
C TRP A 180 1.55 11.28 8.27
N SER A 181 0.44 12.03 8.45
CA SER A 181 0.48 13.48 8.66
C SER A 181 1.19 13.85 9.97
N ASP A 182 0.99 13.08 11.05
CA ASP A 182 1.70 13.26 12.32
C ASP A 182 3.21 13.07 12.17
N LEU A 183 3.62 12.10 11.34
CA LEU A 183 5.00 11.79 11.02
C LEU A 183 5.63 12.88 10.14
N VAL A 184 4.99 13.21 9.01
CA VAL A 184 5.53 14.13 7.99
C VAL A 184 5.56 15.56 8.50
N GLY A 185 4.52 16.02 9.21
CA GLY A 185 4.49 17.38 9.73
C GLY A 185 5.57 17.71 10.76
N ARG A 186 6.38 16.72 11.17
CA ARG A 186 7.48 16.88 12.13
C ARG A 186 8.77 16.18 11.72
N GLN A 187 8.86 15.76 10.46
CA GLN A 187 9.99 14.95 10.00
C GLN A 187 11.32 15.71 9.99
N GLU A 188 11.27 17.05 9.93
CA GLU A 188 12.45 17.92 9.95
C GLU A 188 12.81 18.43 11.35
N ASP A 189 12.20 17.88 12.41
CA ASP A 189 12.53 18.23 13.79
C ASP A 189 14.00 17.84 14.11
N PRO A 190 14.88 18.82 14.43
CA PRO A 190 16.29 18.54 14.68
C PRO A 190 16.51 17.77 16.00
N ASN A 191 15.54 17.74 16.91
CA ASN A 191 15.68 17.11 18.23
C ASN A 191 15.36 15.61 18.18
N ARG A 192 16.41 14.79 17.99
CA ARG A 192 16.31 13.32 17.89
C ARG A 192 15.66 12.64 19.10
N VAL A 193 15.89 13.12 20.32
CA VAL A 193 15.29 12.54 21.54
C VAL A 193 13.78 12.77 21.52
N ARG A 194 13.35 13.98 21.16
CA ARG A 194 11.93 14.33 21.01
C ARG A 194 11.27 13.50 19.92
N THR A 195 11.94 13.30 18.78
CA THR A 195 11.46 12.44 17.69
C THR A 195 11.25 10.99 18.14
N LEU A 196 12.22 10.40 18.84
CA LEU A 196 12.11 9.02 19.34
C LEU A 196 10.96 8.85 20.34
N LEU A 197 10.84 9.75 21.32
CA LEU A 197 9.75 9.72 22.30
C LEU A 197 8.37 9.86 21.64
N ARG A 198 8.26 10.71 20.62
CA ARG A 198 7.03 10.88 19.84
C ARG A 198 6.69 9.61 19.06
N GLN A 199 7.64 9.03 18.32
CA GLN A 199 7.43 7.80 17.57
C GLN A 199 6.97 6.64 18.47
N ALA A 200 7.57 6.51 19.67
CA ALA A 200 7.16 5.50 20.65
C ALA A 200 5.70 5.67 21.16
N ARG A 201 5.16 6.90 21.10
CA ARG A 201 3.80 7.24 21.51
C ARG A 201 2.83 7.46 20.35
N ALA A 202 3.32 7.46 19.10
CA ALA A 202 2.56 7.88 17.92
C ALA A 202 1.26 7.09 17.77
N GLN A 203 1.34 5.76 17.80
CA GLN A 203 0.15 4.91 17.67
C GLN A 203 -0.92 5.24 18.72
N ARG A 204 -0.53 5.41 19.98
CA ARG A 204 -1.48 5.73 21.05
C ARG A 204 -2.13 7.09 20.86
N ARG A 205 -1.36 8.09 20.41
CA ARG A 205 -1.87 9.44 20.15
C ARG A 205 -2.81 9.48 18.96
N VAL A 206 -2.45 8.81 17.86
CA VAL A 206 -3.29 8.69 16.66
C VAL A 206 -4.61 7.99 17.00
N THR A 207 -4.57 6.83 17.67
CA THR A 207 -5.78 6.12 18.11
C THR A 207 -6.63 6.96 19.08
N SER A 208 -6.00 7.71 19.99
CA SER A 208 -6.75 8.58 20.91
C SER A 208 -7.38 9.78 20.19
N ALA A 209 -6.75 10.32 19.15
CA ALA A 209 -7.31 11.40 18.35
C ALA A 209 -8.45 10.91 17.45
N SER A 210 -8.30 9.72 16.85
CA SER A 210 -9.29 9.14 15.92
C SER A 210 -10.64 8.82 16.58
N LEU A 211 -10.67 8.67 17.90
CA LEU A 211 -11.88 8.38 18.69
C LEU A 211 -12.61 9.63 19.20
N ARG A 212 -12.04 10.84 19.07
CA ARG A 212 -12.65 12.08 19.57
C ARG A 212 -13.50 12.76 18.51
N LEU A 213 -14.53 13.47 18.95
CA LEU A 213 -15.43 14.27 18.12
C LEU A 213 -15.43 15.74 18.61
N PRO A 214 -15.55 16.72 17.70
CA PRO A 214 -15.46 16.59 16.23
C PRO A 214 -14.06 16.17 15.77
N LEU A 215 -13.97 15.34 14.72
CA LEU A 215 -12.70 14.75 14.29
C LEU A 215 -11.70 15.80 13.79
N ALA A 216 -12.18 16.87 13.13
CA ALA A 216 -11.31 17.93 12.64
C ALA A 216 -10.59 18.63 13.80
N ALA A 217 -11.33 18.99 14.85
CA ALA A 217 -10.75 19.60 16.06
C ALA A 217 -9.75 18.67 16.77
N ALA A 218 -10.09 17.38 16.88
CA ALA A 218 -9.20 16.39 17.48
C ALA A 218 -7.89 16.18 16.68
N SER A 219 -8.00 16.21 15.35
CA SER A 219 -6.87 16.06 14.43
C SER A 219 -6.00 17.31 14.42
N ARG A 220 -6.60 18.51 14.45
CA ARG A 220 -5.89 19.79 14.61
C ARG A 220 -5.06 19.83 15.89
N GLU A 221 -5.62 19.38 17.01
CA GLU A 221 -4.88 19.30 18.28
C GLU A 221 -3.70 18.31 18.18
N LEU A 222 -3.89 17.18 17.49
CA LEU A 222 -2.81 16.20 17.30
C LEU A 222 -1.70 16.75 16.40
N LEU A 223 -2.04 17.37 15.28
CA LEU A 223 -1.13 17.76 14.20
C LEU A 223 -0.48 19.14 14.45
N GLY A 224 -1.22 20.08 15.04
CA GLY A 224 -0.84 21.50 15.10
C GLY A 224 -0.65 22.06 13.68
N ASP A 225 0.29 23.00 13.52
CA ASP A 225 0.57 23.63 12.23
C ASP A 225 1.43 22.78 11.28
N GLY A 226 1.78 21.55 11.68
CA GLY A 226 2.71 20.70 10.93
C GLY A 226 2.10 20.02 9.71
N ALA A 227 0.79 19.85 9.66
CA ALA A 227 0.10 19.14 8.58
C ALA A 227 -1.22 19.83 8.20
N PRO A 228 -1.17 21.07 7.70
CA PRO A 228 -2.38 21.86 7.39
C PRO A 228 -3.26 21.20 6.32
N TRP A 229 -2.69 20.37 5.44
CA TRP A 229 -3.41 19.63 4.39
C TRP A 229 -4.44 18.62 4.94
N PHE A 230 -4.25 18.11 6.15
CA PHE A 230 -5.06 17.00 6.65
C PHE A 230 -6.53 17.38 6.86
N GLU A 231 -6.80 18.59 7.34
CA GLU A 231 -8.17 19.07 7.50
C GLU A 231 -8.85 19.28 6.15
N SER A 232 -8.11 19.78 5.14
CA SER A 232 -8.63 19.86 3.78
C SER A 232 -9.02 18.48 3.24
N TRP A 233 -8.27 17.42 3.54
CA TRP A 233 -8.67 16.06 3.15
C TRP A 233 -9.94 15.58 3.87
N LEU A 234 -10.15 15.98 5.12
CA LEU A 234 -11.37 15.66 5.85
C LEU A 234 -12.57 16.42 5.31
N ASP A 235 -12.41 17.67 4.88
CA ASP A 235 -13.49 18.54 4.40
C ASP A 235 -13.99 18.18 2.99
N HIS A 236 -13.27 17.32 2.26
CA HIS A 236 -13.62 16.87 0.90
C HIS A 236 -13.85 15.36 0.90
N PRO A 237 -14.90 14.85 1.58
CA PRO A 237 -15.16 13.42 1.77
C PRO A 237 -15.73 12.74 0.53
N ASP A 238 -15.97 13.45 -0.56
CA ASP A 238 -16.46 12.88 -1.82
C ASP A 238 -15.31 12.70 -2.79
N THR A 239 -15.18 11.52 -3.41
CA THR A 239 -14.05 11.27 -4.33
C THR A 239 -14.11 12.19 -5.53
N ASP A 240 -15.31 12.48 -6.02
CA ASP A 240 -15.52 13.26 -7.25
C ASP A 240 -15.47 14.77 -7.02
N ASP A 241 -15.14 15.19 -5.80
CA ASP A 241 -14.83 16.57 -5.50
C ASP A 241 -13.65 17.06 -6.37
N PRO A 242 -13.78 18.20 -7.07
CA PRO A 242 -12.70 18.78 -7.87
C PRO A 242 -11.38 18.96 -7.12
N PHE A 243 -11.39 19.09 -5.79
CA PHE A 243 -10.22 19.10 -4.92
C PHE A 243 -9.26 17.95 -5.23
N TRP A 244 -9.80 16.77 -5.51
CA TRP A 244 -9.02 15.55 -5.73
C TRP A 244 -8.44 15.40 -7.14
N THR A 245 -8.81 16.26 -8.09
CA THR A 245 -8.45 16.08 -9.51
C THR A 245 -6.94 15.97 -9.72
N ARG A 246 -6.14 16.77 -9.00
CA ARG A 246 -4.67 16.78 -9.10
C ARG A 246 -3.98 15.58 -8.45
N LEU A 247 -4.74 14.82 -7.68
CA LEU A 247 -4.29 13.69 -6.86
C LEU A 247 -4.65 12.35 -7.52
N ARG A 248 -5.28 12.38 -8.70
CA ARG A 248 -5.67 11.22 -9.50
C ARG A 248 -4.78 11.14 -10.72
N LEU A 249 -3.81 10.24 -10.73
CA LEU A 249 -2.82 10.10 -11.80
C LEU A 249 -3.09 8.91 -12.72
N ARG A 250 -4.36 8.53 -12.86
CA ARG A 250 -4.77 7.40 -13.71
C ARG A 250 -4.33 7.58 -15.17
N ASP A 251 -4.25 8.82 -15.65
CA ASP A 251 -3.69 9.18 -16.96
C ASP A 251 -2.27 8.62 -17.15
N GLY A 252 -1.47 8.52 -16.09
CA GLY A 252 -0.14 7.91 -16.14
C GLY A 252 -0.17 6.43 -16.51
N LEU A 253 -1.20 5.69 -16.07
CA LEU A 253 -1.41 4.29 -16.46
C LEU A 253 -1.86 4.16 -17.92
N GLU A 254 -2.58 5.15 -18.44
CA GLU A 254 -3.06 5.19 -19.83
C GLU A 254 -1.98 5.62 -20.82
N ARG A 255 -1.00 6.42 -20.36
CA ARG A 255 0.06 7.00 -21.20
C ARG A 255 1.41 6.33 -21.08
N ALA A 256 1.65 5.57 -20.01
CA ALA A 256 2.90 4.82 -19.86
C ALA A 256 3.11 3.86 -21.05
N GLU A 257 4.26 3.97 -21.70
CA GLU A 257 4.72 3.08 -22.78
C GLU A 257 6.07 2.42 -22.44
N VAL A 258 6.71 2.86 -21.36
CA VAL A 258 8.00 2.34 -20.90
C VAL A 258 7.80 1.07 -20.05
N PRO A 259 8.77 0.16 -20.01
CA PRO A 259 8.75 -0.99 -19.11
C PRO A 259 8.60 -0.60 -17.62
N VAL A 260 7.62 -1.20 -16.92
CA VAL A 260 7.36 -0.95 -15.49
C VAL A 260 7.52 -2.22 -14.65
N LEU A 261 8.33 -2.15 -13.60
CA LEU A 261 8.38 -3.17 -12.54
C LEU A 261 7.58 -2.71 -11.32
N LEU A 262 6.56 -3.48 -10.97
CA LEU A 262 5.67 -3.30 -9.83
C LEU A 262 6.05 -4.25 -8.69
N LEU A 263 6.29 -3.71 -7.50
CA LEU A 263 6.68 -4.46 -6.31
C LEU A 263 5.75 -4.13 -5.15
N THR A 264 5.08 -5.13 -4.56
CA THR A 264 4.15 -4.92 -3.44
C THR A 264 4.08 -6.12 -2.51
N GLY A 265 3.26 -6.04 -1.46
CA GLY A 265 3.01 -7.11 -0.51
C GLY A 265 1.52 -7.39 -0.29
N TRP A 266 1.18 -8.62 0.07
CA TRP A 266 -0.22 -9.03 0.35
C TRP A 266 -0.90 -8.26 1.48
N GLN A 267 -0.13 -7.61 2.35
CA GLN A 267 -0.65 -6.80 3.46
C GLN A 267 -0.22 -5.34 3.31
N ASP A 268 0.11 -4.91 2.09
CA ASP A 268 0.34 -3.52 1.73
C ASP A 268 -0.99 -2.78 1.51
N LEU A 269 -1.11 -1.52 1.93
CA LEU A 269 -2.33 -0.73 1.76
C LEU A 269 -2.68 -0.39 0.31
N PHE A 270 -1.73 -0.47 -0.63
CA PHE A 270 -1.94 -0.14 -2.04
C PHE A 270 -1.90 -1.37 -2.96
N VAL A 271 -2.02 -2.59 -2.42
CA VAL A 271 -1.98 -3.81 -3.26
C VAL A 271 -3.07 -3.82 -4.34
N ASP A 272 -4.27 -3.30 -4.07
CA ASP A 272 -5.35 -3.24 -5.07
C ASP A 272 -4.96 -2.35 -6.25
N GLN A 273 -4.45 -1.15 -5.96
CA GLN A 273 -3.95 -0.24 -7.01
C GLN A 273 -2.79 -0.89 -7.76
N THR A 274 -1.84 -1.52 -7.07
CA THR A 274 -0.70 -2.19 -7.74
C THR A 274 -1.15 -3.33 -8.67
N VAL A 275 -2.16 -4.10 -8.26
CA VAL A 275 -2.75 -5.16 -9.09
C VAL A 275 -3.49 -4.57 -10.29
N GLU A 276 -4.20 -3.46 -10.11
CA GLU A 276 -4.85 -2.74 -11.21
C GLU A 276 -3.83 -2.12 -12.17
N HIS A 277 -2.73 -1.56 -11.66
CA HIS A 277 -1.62 -1.06 -12.48
C HIS A 277 -1.10 -2.15 -13.41
N TYR A 278 -0.87 -3.34 -12.86
CA TYR A 278 -0.45 -4.48 -13.66
C TYR A 278 -1.48 -4.84 -14.72
N ARG A 279 -2.78 -4.96 -14.35
CA ARG A 279 -3.84 -5.30 -15.31
C ARG A 279 -3.93 -4.28 -16.46
N MET A 280 -3.91 -2.98 -16.14
CA MET A 280 -4.01 -1.92 -17.14
C MET A 280 -2.79 -1.90 -18.08
N LEU A 281 -1.57 -1.97 -17.52
CA LEU A 281 -0.34 -1.92 -18.31
C LEU A 281 -0.15 -3.19 -19.15
N ALA A 282 -0.28 -4.38 -18.53
CA ALA A 282 -0.15 -5.65 -19.24
C ALA A 282 -1.24 -5.83 -20.30
N GLY A 283 -2.47 -5.40 -20.02
CA GLY A 283 -3.59 -5.42 -20.97
C GLY A 283 -3.36 -4.53 -22.20
N ARG A 284 -2.55 -3.46 -22.06
CA ARG A 284 -2.08 -2.61 -23.17
C ARG A 284 -0.82 -3.14 -23.87
N GLY A 285 -0.26 -4.26 -23.42
CA GLY A 285 0.97 -4.84 -23.94
C GLY A 285 2.24 -4.12 -23.49
N VAL A 286 2.16 -3.25 -22.49
CA VAL A 286 3.35 -2.60 -21.90
C VAL A 286 4.16 -3.65 -21.15
N PRO A 287 5.48 -3.77 -21.37
CA PRO A 287 6.31 -4.73 -20.63
C PRO A 287 6.23 -4.48 -19.13
N THR A 288 5.54 -5.36 -18.41
CA THR A 288 5.22 -5.15 -16.99
C THR A 288 5.60 -6.37 -16.17
N GLY A 289 6.40 -6.15 -15.13
CA GLY A 289 6.69 -7.14 -14.09
C GLY A 289 5.86 -6.86 -12.84
N LEU A 290 5.29 -7.87 -12.20
CA LEU A 290 4.58 -7.77 -10.93
C LEU A 290 5.14 -8.76 -9.91
N THR A 291 5.62 -8.28 -8.78
CA THR A 291 6.09 -9.12 -7.67
C THR A 291 5.33 -8.81 -6.39
N ILE A 292 4.66 -9.83 -5.83
CA ILE A 292 3.87 -9.72 -4.59
C ILE A 292 4.39 -10.68 -3.52
N GLY A 293 4.95 -10.14 -2.44
CA GLY A 293 5.48 -10.93 -1.33
C GLY A 293 4.64 -10.92 -0.05
N PRO A 294 5.07 -11.67 0.99
CA PRO A 294 4.35 -11.78 2.26
C PRO A 294 4.69 -10.61 3.19
N TRP A 295 4.45 -9.39 2.70
CA TRP A 295 4.96 -8.16 3.30
C TRP A 295 3.86 -7.15 3.59
N THR A 296 4.10 -6.29 4.58
CA THR A 296 3.37 -5.05 4.81
C THR A 296 4.07 -3.87 4.12
N HIS A 297 3.47 -2.68 4.15
CA HIS A 297 4.09 -1.45 3.64
C HIS A 297 5.46 -1.18 4.29
N GLY A 298 5.54 -1.27 5.62
CA GLY A 298 6.80 -1.08 6.37
C GLY A 298 7.84 -2.19 6.12
N ASP A 299 7.41 -3.40 5.78
CA ASP A 299 8.32 -4.49 5.44
C ASP A 299 9.08 -4.23 4.12
N MET A 300 8.62 -3.28 3.28
CA MET A 300 9.31 -2.91 2.03
C MET A 300 10.75 -2.43 2.28
N MET A 301 10.95 -1.68 3.36
CA MET A 301 12.27 -1.16 3.75
C MET A 301 13.10 -2.15 4.57
N THR A 302 12.59 -3.35 4.85
CA THR A 302 13.25 -4.35 5.69
C THR A 302 13.23 -5.73 5.05
N LYS A 303 12.18 -6.53 5.27
CA LYS A 303 12.08 -7.92 4.80
C LYS A 303 12.05 -8.05 3.28
N ALA A 304 11.39 -7.11 2.59
CA ALA A 304 11.31 -7.13 1.13
C ALA A 304 12.57 -6.56 0.46
N ALA A 305 13.33 -5.72 1.18
CA ALA A 305 14.43 -4.94 0.63
C ALA A 305 15.46 -5.77 -0.18
N PRO A 306 15.91 -6.96 0.24
CA PRO A 306 16.78 -7.80 -0.59
C PRO A 306 16.16 -8.22 -1.93
N THR A 307 14.87 -8.59 -1.93
CA THR A 307 14.16 -9.00 -3.15
C THR A 307 13.91 -7.80 -4.05
N MET A 308 13.41 -6.70 -3.48
CA MET A 308 13.21 -5.42 -4.15
C MET A 308 14.48 -4.98 -4.87
N LEU A 309 15.61 -4.85 -4.15
CA LEU A 309 16.87 -4.39 -4.73
C LEU A 309 17.41 -5.30 -5.83
N ARG A 310 17.30 -6.63 -5.69
CA ARG A 310 17.73 -7.56 -6.76
C ARG A 310 16.89 -7.41 -8.01
N GLU A 311 15.57 -7.38 -7.87
CA GLU A 311 14.66 -7.27 -9.01
C GLU A 311 14.75 -5.88 -9.67
N SER A 312 14.91 -4.82 -8.89
CA SER A 312 15.17 -3.48 -9.43
C SER A 312 16.47 -3.45 -10.22
N LEU A 313 17.57 -4.03 -9.72
CA LEU A 313 18.85 -4.06 -10.43
C LEU A 313 18.78 -4.87 -11.73
N ASP A 314 18.06 -6.00 -11.74
CA ASP A 314 17.82 -6.82 -12.94
C ASP A 314 17.02 -6.05 -14.00
N TRP A 315 15.92 -5.41 -13.58
CA TRP A 315 15.07 -4.59 -14.46
C TRP A 315 15.85 -3.43 -15.08
N LEU A 316 16.60 -2.69 -14.26
CA LEU A 316 17.43 -1.58 -14.71
C LEU A 316 18.54 -2.04 -15.64
N ALA A 317 19.19 -3.18 -15.36
CA ALA A 317 20.22 -3.72 -16.24
C ALA A 317 19.65 -4.12 -17.61
N THR A 318 18.45 -4.69 -17.63
CA THR A 318 17.75 -5.03 -18.87
C THR A 318 17.44 -3.79 -19.70
N HIS A 319 16.82 -2.78 -19.09
CA HIS A 319 16.24 -1.66 -19.83
C HIS A 319 17.16 -0.46 -20.03
N LEU A 320 18.22 -0.30 -19.22
CA LEU A 320 19.22 0.76 -19.41
C LEU A 320 20.50 0.25 -20.08
N LYS A 321 20.88 -1.02 -19.89
CA LYS A 321 22.13 -1.59 -20.44
C LYS A 321 21.91 -2.60 -21.57
N GLY A 322 20.67 -3.06 -21.80
CA GLY A 322 20.38 -4.09 -22.80
C GLY A 322 20.86 -5.49 -22.39
N GLU A 323 21.02 -5.76 -21.09
CA GLU A 323 21.31 -7.11 -20.61
C GLU A 323 20.09 -8.03 -20.78
N PRO A 324 20.28 -9.36 -20.95
CA PRO A 324 19.15 -10.28 -21.04
C PRO A 324 18.38 -10.33 -19.71
N PRO A 325 17.04 -10.29 -19.74
CA PRO A 325 16.22 -10.30 -18.52
C PRO A 325 16.44 -11.60 -17.73
N GLN A 326 16.64 -11.51 -16.41
CA GLN A 326 16.68 -12.69 -15.54
C GLN A 326 15.28 -13.11 -15.08
N ARG A 327 14.31 -12.20 -15.11
CA ARG A 327 12.91 -12.49 -14.78
C ARG A 327 12.31 -13.52 -15.74
N ARG A 328 11.80 -14.63 -15.19
CA ARG A 328 11.24 -15.77 -15.94
C ARG A 328 9.79 -15.61 -16.37
N SER A 329 9.01 -14.83 -15.63
CA SER A 329 7.57 -14.68 -15.85
C SER A 329 7.11 -13.28 -15.47
N PRO A 330 6.06 -12.73 -16.09
CA PRO A 330 5.58 -11.38 -15.79
C PRO A 330 5.11 -11.27 -14.35
N VAL A 331 4.54 -12.32 -13.75
CA VAL A 331 4.05 -12.31 -12.38
C VAL A 331 4.88 -13.24 -11.49
N ARG A 332 5.22 -12.77 -10.29
CA ARG A 332 5.89 -13.56 -9.26
C ARG A 332 5.21 -13.32 -7.92
N ILE A 333 4.70 -14.37 -7.30
CA ILE A 333 3.95 -14.26 -6.04
C ILE A 333 4.53 -15.15 -4.94
N HIS A 334 4.37 -14.76 -3.69
CA HIS A 334 4.68 -15.63 -2.55
C HIS A 334 3.41 -16.26 -1.99
N LEU A 335 3.23 -17.56 -2.18
CA LEU A 335 2.16 -18.34 -1.56
C LEU A 335 2.58 -18.79 -0.17
N SER A 336 1.78 -18.42 0.85
CA SER A 336 2.01 -18.84 2.23
C SER A 336 2.24 -20.36 2.32
N ARG A 337 3.24 -20.77 3.11
CA ARG A 337 3.71 -22.15 3.32
C ARG A 337 4.30 -22.89 2.11
N ARG A 338 4.27 -22.31 0.90
CA ARG A 338 4.86 -22.92 -0.30
C ARG A 338 6.08 -22.14 -0.83
N GLY A 339 6.10 -20.82 -0.66
CA GLY A 339 7.17 -19.96 -1.15
C GLY A 339 6.81 -19.25 -2.46
N TRP A 340 7.83 -18.89 -3.24
CA TRP A 340 7.67 -18.14 -4.48
C TRP A 340 7.14 -19.01 -5.62
N LEU A 341 6.21 -18.45 -6.40
CA LEU A 341 5.65 -19.01 -7.63
C LEU A 341 5.83 -17.99 -8.76
N ASN A 342 6.20 -18.47 -9.95
CA ASN A 342 6.26 -17.69 -11.17
C ASN A 342 5.02 -18.01 -12.02
N LEU A 343 4.24 -16.99 -12.35
CA LEU A 343 2.94 -17.12 -13.02
C LEU A 343 2.94 -16.36 -14.36
N PRO A 344 2.25 -16.89 -15.38
CA PRO A 344 2.12 -16.21 -16.66
C PRO A 344 1.22 -14.97 -16.57
N ASP A 345 0.32 -14.91 -15.59
CA ASP A 345 -0.58 -13.78 -15.39
C ASP A 345 -1.18 -13.74 -13.96
N TRP A 346 -1.85 -12.63 -13.62
CA TRP A 346 -2.61 -12.46 -12.37
C TRP A 346 -4.02 -11.89 -12.61
N PRO A 347 -5.05 -12.42 -11.93
CA PRO A 347 -5.03 -13.60 -11.06
C PRO A 347 -4.89 -14.90 -11.88
N PRO A 348 -4.26 -15.95 -11.32
CA PRO A 348 -4.26 -17.25 -11.97
C PRO A 348 -5.66 -17.86 -11.98
N ALA A 349 -5.94 -18.73 -12.95
CA ALA A 349 -7.15 -19.52 -12.95
C ALA A 349 -7.16 -20.48 -11.73
N MET A 350 -8.19 -20.37 -10.91
CA MET A 350 -8.39 -21.19 -9.71
C MET A 350 -9.81 -21.75 -9.68
N PRO A 351 -10.03 -22.96 -9.14
CA PRO A 351 -11.38 -23.44 -8.86
C PRO A 351 -12.11 -22.53 -7.87
N SER A 352 -13.43 -22.55 -7.90
CA SER A 352 -14.27 -21.80 -6.98
C SER A 352 -14.80 -22.71 -5.88
N LEU A 353 -14.57 -22.33 -4.62
CA LEU A 353 -15.17 -22.94 -3.43
C LEU A 353 -16.19 -21.96 -2.85
N VAL A 354 -17.45 -22.38 -2.78
CA VAL A 354 -18.54 -21.60 -2.19
C VAL A 354 -18.87 -22.12 -0.79
N LEU A 355 -19.00 -21.21 0.17
CA LEU A 355 -19.35 -21.50 1.56
C LEU A 355 -20.44 -20.54 2.05
N HIS A 356 -21.45 -21.05 2.75
CA HIS A 356 -22.57 -20.30 3.28
C HIS A 356 -22.50 -20.22 4.81
N PRO A 357 -22.63 -19.02 5.40
CA PRO A 357 -22.92 -18.84 6.81
C PRO A 357 -24.15 -19.63 7.25
N GLN A 358 -24.06 -20.34 8.37
CA GLN A 358 -25.09 -21.22 8.89
C GLN A 358 -25.70 -20.66 10.19
N PRO A 359 -26.98 -20.97 10.50
CA PRO A 359 -27.54 -20.78 11.82
C PRO A 359 -26.62 -21.40 12.89
N GLY A 360 -26.42 -20.71 14.01
CA GLY A 360 -25.53 -21.16 15.08
C GLY A 360 -24.03 -20.92 14.85
N GLY A 361 -23.65 -20.14 13.82
CA GLY A 361 -22.27 -19.70 13.62
C GLY A 361 -21.37 -20.67 12.86
N GLY A 362 -21.96 -21.63 12.12
CA GLY A 362 -21.22 -22.52 11.22
C GLY A 362 -20.93 -21.88 9.85
N LEU A 363 -20.03 -22.49 9.07
CA LEU A 363 -19.77 -22.14 7.67
C LEU A 363 -19.65 -23.45 6.87
N ALA A 364 -20.47 -23.63 5.83
CA ALA A 364 -20.56 -24.91 5.10
C ALA A 364 -20.93 -24.74 3.62
N PRO A 365 -20.64 -25.71 2.72
CA PRO A 365 -20.93 -25.57 1.29
C PRO A 365 -22.41 -25.49 0.89
N GLY A 366 -23.33 -26.00 1.72
CA GLY A 366 -24.77 -25.96 1.43
C GLY A 366 -25.43 -24.73 2.05
N ALA A 367 -26.25 -24.01 1.29
CA ALA A 367 -27.05 -22.92 1.83
C ALA A 367 -28.02 -23.44 2.92
N PRO A 368 -28.15 -22.74 4.05
CA PRO A 368 -29.17 -23.08 5.03
C PRO A 368 -30.57 -22.70 4.51
N GLY A 369 -31.61 -23.17 5.20
CA GLY A 369 -32.92 -22.53 5.10
C GLY A 369 -32.86 -21.07 5.58
N ALA A 370 -33.86 -20.26 5.21
CA ALA A 370 -33.92 -18.85 5.57
C ALA A 370 -33.85 -18.66 7.10
N ALA A 371 -32.90 -17.84 7.54
CA ALA A 371 -32.68 -17.49 8.93
C ALA A 371 -31.96 -16.14 9.01
N ASP A 372 -32.01 -15.48 10.16
CA ASP A 372 -31.36 -14.18 10.35
C ASP A 372 -30.27 -14.25 11.43
N ALA A 373 -29.22 -13.48 11.23
CA ALA A 373 -28.21 -13.18 12.24
C ALA A 373 -28.10 -11.65 12.40
N THR A 374 -28.10 -11.16 13.63
CA THR A 374 -28.14 -9.70 13.89
C THR A 374 -27.02 -9.25 14.80
N PHE A 375 -26.49 -8.06 14.56
CA PHE A 375 -25.56 -7.38 15.46
C PHE A 375 -25.91 -5.88 15.55
N VAL A 376 -25.37 -5.21 16.56
CA VAL A 376 -25.52 -3.76 16.73
C VAL A 376 -24.14 -3.14 16.72
N TYR A 377 -23.91 -2.25 15.76
CA TYR A 377 -22.71 -1.43 15.70
C TYR A 377 -22.92 -0.15 16.53
N ASN A 378 -21.95 0.14 17.40
CA ASN A 378 -21.96 1.32 18.26
C ASN A 378 -20.75 2.21 17.93
N PRO A 379 -20.94 3.40 17.33
CA PRO A 379 -19.82 4.29 17.03
C PRO A 379 -19.05 4.77 18.28
N GLY A 380 -19.66 4.71 19.47
CA GLY A 380 -19.00 5.01 20.75
C GLY A 380 -18.03 3.93 21.23
N ASP A 381 -18.17 2.69 20.76
CA ASP A 381 -17.23 1.57 20.94
C ASP A 381 -17.05 0.87 19.59
N PRO A 382 -16.41 1.56 18.62
CA PRO A 382 -16.36 1.07 17.25
C PRO A 382 -15.56 -0.23 17.18
N THR A 383 -15.98 -1.15 16.30
CA THR A 383 -15.27 -2.40 16.05
C THR A 383 -13.79 -2.11 15.73
N PRO A 384 -12.83 -2.65 16.51
CA PRO A 384 -11.43 -2.27 16.38
C PRO A 384 -10.77 -2.95 15.18
N THR A 385 -9.89 -2.23 14.50
CA THR A 385 -8.99 -2.82 13.50
C THR A 385 -7.94 -3.70 14.20
N VAL A 386 -7.80 -4.93 13.74
CA VAL A 386 -6.76 -5.86 14.19
C VAL A 386 -5.98 -6.37 12.98
N GLY A 387 -4.73 -5.92 12.81
CA GLY A 387 -3.92 -6.31 11.65
C GLY A 387 -4.49 -5.78 10.33
N GLY A 388 -4.28 -6.55 9.26
CA GLY A 388 -4.69 -6.18 7.90
C GLY A 388 -3.73 -5.17 7.27
N ARG A 389 -4.18 -4.54 6.19
CA ARG A 389 -3.39 -3.56 5.43
C ARG A 389 -3.40 -2.21 6.13
N LEU A 390 -2.37 -1.97 6.94
CA LEU A 390 -2.14 -0.72 7.65
C LEU A 390 -0.71 -0.22 7.38
N LEU A 391 -0.55 1.10 7.34
CA LEU A 391 0.77 1.74 7.34
C LEU A 391 1.49 1.55 8.69
N SER A 392 0.73 1.38 9.78
CA SER A 392 1.24 1.23 11.14
C SER A 392 1.95 -0.12 11.39
N PRO A 393 2.92 -0.18 12.33
CA PRO A 393 3.56 -1.43 12.76
C PRO A 393 2.63 -2.52 13.29
N VAL A 394 1.38 -2.19 13.61
CA VAL A 394 0.36 -3.18 14.04
C VAL A 394 -0.36 -3.86 12.88
N GLY A 395 -0.09 -3.47 11.64
CA GLY A 395 -0.59 -4.13 10.43
C GLY A 395 -0.06 -5.56 10.21
N GLY A 396 -0.48 -6.16 9.09
CA GLY A 396 -0.17 -7.52 8.69
C GLY A 396 -1.08 -8.58 9.31
N TYR A 397 -0.64 -9.84 9.23
CA TYR A 397 -1.35 -10.98 9.82
C TYR A 397 -1.18 -11.00 11.35
N ARG A 398 -2.29 -10.84 12.08
CA ARG A 398 -2.40 -10.72 13.53
C ARG A 398 -3.41 -11.70 14.11
N ASP A 399 -3.29 -11.95 15.40
CA ASP A 399 -4.27 -12.71 16.16
C ASP A 399 -5.54 -11.86 16.33
N ASP A 400 -6.65 -12.31 15.75
CA ASP A 400 -7.95 -11.65 15.81
C ASP A 400 -8.98 -12.46 16.63
N THR A 401 -8.50 -13.35 17.51
CA THR A 401 -9.37 -14.20 18.33
C THR A 401 -10.26 -13.40 19.26
N ALA A 402 -9.77 -12.28 19.80
CA ALA A 402 -10.56 -11.38 20.64
C ALA A 402 -11.64 -10.63 19.84
N LEU A 403 -11.32 -10.22 18.60
CA LEU A 403 -12.26 -9.55 17.69
C LEU A 403 -13.44 -10.47 17.38
N ALA A 404 -13.16 -11.73 17.04
CA ALA A 404 -14.17 -12.76 16.75
C ALA A 404 -15.11 -13.11 17.93
N ARG A 405 -14.89 -12.54 19.12
CA ARG A 405 -15.74 -12.75 20.31
C ARG A 405 -16.54 -11.52 20.71
N ARG A 406 -16.37 -10.38 20.02
CA ARG A 406 -17.15 -9.17 20.34
C ARG A 406 -18.62 -9.35 19.94
N ALA A 407 -19.50 -8.67 20.65
CA ALA A 407 -20.94 -8.74 20.42
C ALA A 407 -21.40 -8.02 19.14
N ASP A 408 -20.59 -7.10 18.62
CA ASP A 408 -20.81 -6.36 17.37
C ASP A 408 -20.22 -7.08 16.14
N VAL A 409 -19.74 -8.32 16.29
CA VAL A 409 -19.11 -9.10 15.21
C VAL A 409 -19.83 -10.45 15.07
N LEU A 410 -20.50 -10.66 13.93
CA LEU A 410 -21.00 -11.98 13.56
C LEU A 410 -19.82 -12.85 13.14
N THR A 411 -19.78 -14.09 13.66
CA THR A 411 -18.68 -15.03 13.41
C THR A 411 -19.23 -16.35 12.90
N PHE A 412 -18.74 -16.78 11.73
CA PHE A 412 -19.10 -18.06 11.11
C PHE A 412 -17.84 -18.89 10.89
N THR A 413 -17.75 -20.08 11.48
CA THR A 413 -16.55 -20.92 11.42
C THR A 413 -16.85 -22.28 10.79
N GLY A 414 -16.02 -22.69 9.84
CA GLY A 414 -16.15 -23.97 9.15
C GLY A 414 -15.68 -25.17 9.97
N THR A 415 -15.83 -26.35 9.37
CA THR A 415 -15.21 -27.58 9.86
C THR A 415 -13.70 -27.55 9.62
N ALA A 416 -12.98 -28.43 10.32
CA ALA A 416 -11.54 -28.59 10.10
C ALA A 416 -11.29 -29.13 8.69
N LEU A 417 -10.35 -28.53 7.97
CA LEU A 417 -9.97 -28.91 6.61
C LEU A 417 -9.29 -30.28 6.63
N ALA A 418 -9.67 -31.15 5.69
CA ALA A 418 -9.07 -32.48 5.55
C ALA A 418 -7.65 -32.44 4.94
N SER A 419 -7.34 -31.40 4.16
CA SER A 419 -6.06 -31.18 3.49
C SER A 419 -5.71 -29.70 3.44
N ASP A 420 -4.47 -29.38 3.11
CA ASP A 420 -4.07 -28.00 2.80
C ASP A 420 -4.94 -27.44 1.66
N LEU A 421 -5.42 -26.21 1.83
CA LEU A 421 -6.27 -25.51 0.87
C LEU A 421 -5.63 -24.17 0.47
N PRO A 422 -4.90 -24.13 -0.66
CA PRO A 422 -4.49 -22.89 -1.30
C PRO A 422 -5.69 -22.05 -1.74
N VAL A 423 -5.64 -20.75 -1.41
CA VAL A 423 -6.54 -19.70 -1.90
C VAL A 423 -5.67 -18.64 -2.57
N VAL A 424 -5.84 -18.46 -3.87
CA VAL A 424 -5.00 -17.56 -4.69
C VAL A 424 -5.90 -16.72 -5.60
N GLY A 425 -6.03 -15.43 -5.32
CA GLY A 425 -6.88 -14.51 -6.06
C GLY A 425 -7.63 -13.56 -5.14
N VAL A 426 -8.82 -13.14 -5.54
CA VAL A 426 -9.69 -12.19 -4.82
C VAL A 426 -10.89 -12.95 -4.25
N PRO A 427 -10.98 -13.14 -2.92
CA PRO A 427 -12.20 -13.66 -2.28
C PRO A 427 -13.35 -12.65 -2.39
N VAL A 428 -14.59 -13.15 -2.45
CA VAL A 428 -15.80 -12.32 -2.51
C VAL A 428 -16.82 -12.83 -1.52
N LEU A 429 -17.44 -11.94 -0.74
CA LEU A 429 -18.60 -12.25 0.09
C LEU A 429 -19.82 -11.49 -0.41
N ASP A 430 -20.83 -12.20 -0.90
CA ASP A 430 -22.16 -11.64 -1.05
C ASP A 430 -22.85 -11.66 0.32
N VAL A 431 -23.46 -10.55 0.72
CA VAL A 431 -24.16 -10.40 2.01
C VAL A 431 -25.58 -9.90 1.74
N ALA A 432 -26.57 -10.78 1.91
CA ALA A 432 -27.97 -10.35 1.99
C ALA A 432 -28.17 -9.63 3.33
N HIS A 433 -28.42 -8.34 3.27
CA HIS A 433 -28.28 -7.42 4.39
C HIS A 433 -29.46 -6.47 4.46
N THR A 434 -29.90 -6.17 5.69
CA THR A 434 -30.78 -5.04 5.99
C THR A 434 -30.22 -4.28 7.19
N CYS A 435 -30.19 -2.95 7.14
CA CYS A 435 -29.87 -2.09 8.28
C CYS A 435 -31.04 -1.15 8.59
N ALA A 436 -31.22 -0.86 9.88
CA ALA A 436 -32.28 0.06 10.33
C ALA A 436 -32.01 1.53 9.96
N THR A 437 -30.79 1.87 9.54
CA THR A 437 -30.38 3.22 9.15
C THR A 437 -29.68 3.18 7.78
N PRO A 438 -29.93 4.18 6.91
CA PRO A 438 -29.20 4.32 5.65
C PRO A 438 -27.72 4.69 5.83
N HIS A 439 -27.34 5.17 7.02
CA HIS A 439 -25.96 5.53 7.34
C HIS A 439 -25.28 4.36 8.04
N ASN A 440 -24.78 3.41 7.26
CA ASN A 440 -24.16 2.21 7.78
C ASN A 440 -23.02 1.75 6.87
N ASP A 441 -22.09 0.97 7.43
CA ASP A 441 -21.01 0.33 6.69
C ASP A 441 -21.03 -1.18 6.91
N LEU A 442 -20.33 -1.92 6.06
CA LEU A 442 -20.07 -3.34 6.26
C LEU A 442 -18.57 -3.62 6.22
N PHE A 443 -18.08 -4.31 7.23
CA PHE A 443 -16.74 -4.89 7.29
C PHE A 443 -16.85 -6.40 7.24
N VAL A 444 -16.00 -7.02 6.41
CA VAL A 444 -15.90 -8.46 6.26
C VAL A 444 -14.45 -8.87 6.45
N ARG A 445 -14.23 -10.02 7.08
CA ARG A 445 -12.90 -10.62 7.18
C ARG A 445 -12.96 -12.13 7.05
N ILE A 446 -11.96 -12.67 6.35
CA ILE A 446 -11.64 -14.09 6.38
C ILE A 446 -10.43 -14.30 7.28
N SER A 447 -10.53 -15.29 8.17
CA SER A 447 -9.48 -15.68 9.12
C SER A 447 -9.22 -17.17 9.09
N GLN A 448 -7.98 -17.56 9.37
CA GLN A 448 -7.60 -18.93 9.65
C GLN A 448 -7.71 -19.19 11.15
N VAL A 449 -8.41 -20.25 11.54
CA VAL A 449 -8.44 -20.74 12.92
C VAL A 449 -7.57 -21.98 13.02
N ASP A 450 -6.55 -21.95 13.88
CA ASP A 450 -5.68 -23.10 14.11
C ASP A 450 -6.36 -24.19 14.95
N ALA A 451 -5.71 -25.34 15.10
CA ALA A 451 -6.22 -26.48 15.88
C ALA A 451 -6.44 -26.15 17.38
N HIS A 452 -5.84 -25.08 17.90
CA HIS A 452 -6.01 -24.61 19.28
C HIS A 452 -7.10 -23.52 19.38
N GLY A 453 -7.80 -23.21 18.28
CA GLY A 453 -8.86 -22.19 18.26
C GLY A 453 -8.35 -20.76 18.13
N ARG A 454 -7.05 -20.53 17.91
CA ARG A 454 -6.52 -19.17 17.67
C ARG A 454 -6.84 -18.74 16.25
N SER A 455 -7.43 -17.56 16.13
CA SER A 455 -7.84 -16.95 14.88
C SER A 455 -6.76 -15.96 14.40
N ARG A 456 -6.47 -15.98 13.11
CA ARG A 456 -5.55 -15.03 12.46
C ARG A 456 -6.18 -14.50 11.18
N ASN A 457 -6.20 -13.17 11.02
CA ASN A 457 -6.74 -12.55 9.80
C ASN A 457 -5.95 -12.97 8.56
N VAL A 458 -6.63 -13.06 7.42
CA VAL A 458 -6.05 -13.44 6.13
C VAL A 458 -6.37 -12.41 5.05
N SER A 459 -7.63 -12.02 4.91
CA SER A 459 -8.07 -11.04 3.93
C SER A 459 -9.29 -10.27 4.46
N ASP A 460 -9.35 -8.98 4.19
CA ASP A 460 -10.38 -8.06 4.67
C ASP A 460 -11.14 -7.46 3.48
N GLY A 461 -12.39 -7.09 3.69
CA GLY A 461 -13.19 -6.32 2.75
C GLY A 461 -14.03 -5.32 3.52
N TYR A 462 -14.36 -4.20 2.90
CA TYR A 462 -15.17 -3.17 3.54
C TYR A 462 -15.98 -2.40 2.49
N VAL A 463 -17.15 -1.90 2.89
CA VAL A 463 -18.02 -1.08 2.06
C VAL A 463 -18.56 0.02 2.96
N ALA A 464 -18.13 1.26 2.71
CA ALA A 464 -18.74 2.42 3.35
C ALA A 464 -20.09 2.75 2.71
N SER A 465 -21.01 3.31 3.49
CA SER A 465 -22.34 3.69 2.99
C SER A 465 -23.02 2.51 2.29
N ALA A 466 -22.96 1.34 2.91
CA ALA A 466 -23.51 0.12 2.35
C ALA A 466 -25.02 0.26 2.17
N PRO A 467 -25.59 -0.30 1.08
CA PRO A 467 -27.04 -0.36 0.91
C PRO A 467 -27.72 -0.89 2.18
N ASP A 468 -28.77 -0.20 2.61
CA ASP A 468 -29.53 -0.52 3.81
C ASP A 468 -30.49 -1.71 3.63
N SER A 469 -30.61 -2.22 2.40
CA SER A 469 -31.36 -3.42 2.06
C SER A 469 -30.81 -4.07 0.78
N GLY A 470 -31.03 -5.38 0.63
CA GLY A 470 -30.66 -6.12 -0.57
C GLY A 470 -29.38 -6.95 -0.40
N THR A 471 -28.73 -7.28 -1.51
CA THR A 471 -27.46 -8.03 -1.49
C THR A 471 -26.30 -7.07 -1.75
N VAL A 472 -25.35 -7.03 -0.82
CA VAL A 472 -24.12 -6.25 -0.92
C VAL A 472 -22.98 -7.21 -1.25
N THR A 473 -22.34 -7.01 -2.39
CA THR A 473 -21.12 -7.75 -2.75
C THR A 473 -19.92 -7.03 -2.17
N VAL A 474 -19.17 -7.72 -1.31
CA VAL A 474 -17.93 -7.25 -0.70
C VAL A 474 -16.78 -8.02 -1.33
N GLU A 475 -16.00 -7.36 -2.17
CA GLU A 475 -14.70 -7.89 -2.60
C GLU A 475 -13.68 -7.72 -1.48
N LEU A 476 -12.88 -8.75 -1.22
CA LEU A 476 -11.85 -8.73 -0.19
C LEU A 476 -10.46 -8.55 -0.82
N ASP A 477 -9.50 -8.15 0.01
CA ASP A 477 -8.10 -7.96 -0.38
C ASP A 477 -7.54 -9.19 -1.14
N PRO A 478 -6.81 -8.99 -2.26
CA PRO A 478 -6.19 -10.08 -3.00
C PRO A 478 -5.20 -10.85 -2.11
N VAL A 479 -5.18 -12.18 -2.25
CA VAL A 479 -4.42 -13.06 -1.36
C VAL A 479 -3.78 -14.24 -2.07
N ALA A 480 -2.63 -14.69 -1.58
CA ALA A 480 -2.08 -16.02 -1.83
C ALA A 480 -1.78 -16.72 -0.50
N TRP A 481 -2.76 -17.46 0.03
CA TRP A 481 -2.71 -18.08 1.35
C TRP A 481 -3.04 -19.56 1.29
N THR A 482 -2.26 -20.39 2.00
CA THR A 482 -2.59 -21.82 2.18
C THR A 482 -3.15 -22.03 3.58
N PHE A 483 -4.44 -22.35 3.68
CA PHE A 483 -5.04 -22.81 4.93
C PHE A 483 -4.56 -24.25 5.20
N PRO A 484 -3.84 -24.54 6.29
CA PRO A 484 -3.34 -25.87 6.57
C PRO A 484 -4.45 -26.89 6.83
N ALA A 485 -4.17 -28.16 6.56
CA ALA A 485 -4.96 -29.27 7.07
C ALA A 485 -5.16 -29.15 8.59
N GLY A 486 -6.36 -29.47 9.07
CA GLY A 486 -6.76 -29.32 10.47
C GLY A 486 -7.13 -27.89 10.91
N SER A 487 -6.78 -26.87 10.12
CA SER A 487 -7.26 -25.50 10.37
C SER A 487 -8.71 -25.33 9.89
N ARG A 488 -9.35 -24.21 10.24
CA ARG A 488 -10.70 -23.85 9.81
C ARG A 488 -10.70 -22.48 9.15
N ILE A 489 -11.61 -22.28 8.23
CA ILE A 489 -11.92 -20.97 7.65
C ILE A 489 -12.98 -20.31 8.54
N ARG A 490 -12.77 -19.04 8.85
CA ARG A 490 -13.72 -18.21 9.58
C ARG A 490 -14.06 -16.95 8.79
N VAL A 491 -15.34 -16.59 8.78
CA VAL A 491 -15.84 -15.31 8.28
C VAL A 491 -16.30 -14.47 9.46
N LEU A 492 -15.88 -13.21 9.49
CA LEU A 492 -16.37 -12.16 10.39
C LEU A 492 -17.17 -11.14 9.58
N ILE A 493 -18.30 -10.68 10.11
CA ILE A 493 -19.10 -9.57 9.55
C ILE A 493 -19.37 -8.57 10.68
N ALA A 494 -19.08 -7.30 10.46
CA ALA A 494 -19.28 -6.21 11.43
C ALA A 494 -19.67 -4.90 10.73
N GLY A 495 -20.03 -3.88 11.50
CA GLY A 495 -20.44 -2.56 10.98
C GLY A 495 -19.28 -1.57 10.82
N GLY A 496 -18.03 -2.00 11.08
CA GLY A 496 -16.87 -1.13 10.97
C GLY A 496 -15.54 -1.84 11.23
N SER A 497 -14.45 -1.11 11.02
CA SER A 497 -13.09 -1.50 11.41
C SER A 497 -12.25 -0.23 11.61
N HIS A 498 -12.26 0.27 12.84
CA HIS A 498 -11.64 1.54 13.22
C HIS A 498 -10.32 1.32 13.98
N PRO A 499 -9.23 2.07 13.73
CA PRO A 499 -9.18 3.28 12.91
C PRO A 499 -8.71 3.08 11.46
N ARG A 500 -8.60 1.84 10.93
CA ARG A 500 -8.26 1.67 9.50
C ARG A 500 -9.18 2.51 8.64
N PHE A 501 -10.49 2.38 8.89
CA PHE A 501 -11.50 3.20 8.28
C PHE A 501 -12.04 4.22 9.29
N LEU A 502 -12.48 5.35 8.76
CA LEU A 502 -13.29 6.31 9.51
C LEU A 502 -14.53 5.57 10.02
N ARG A 503 -14.85 5.77 11.31
CA ARG A 503 -16.04 5.14 11.90
C ARG A 503 -17.28 5.88 11.38
N ASN A 504 -18.24 5.16 10.82
CA ASN A 504 -19.55 5.73 10.52
C ASN A 504 -20.26 6.10 11.83
N LEU A 505 -20.84 7.30 11.89
CA LEU A 505 -21.50 7.82 13.09
C LEU A 505 -22.99 7.51 13.12
N GLY A 506 -23.55 6.91 12.07
CA GLY A 506 -24.96 6.51 12.00
C GLY A 506 -25.95 7.66 11.75
N THR A 507 -25.46 8.90 11.66
CA THR A 507 -26.28 10.13 11.55
C THR A 507 -26.26 10.76 10.15
N GLY A 508 -25.29 10.39 9.30
CA GLY A 508 -25.04 11.06 8.03
C GLY A 508 -24.32 12.41 8.16
N GLU A 509 -24.05 12.86 9.39
CA GLU A 509 -23.29 14.08 9.63
C GLU A 509 -21.82 13.93 9.20
N HIS A 510 -21.24 15.04 8.73
CA HIS A 510 -19.85 15.08 8.33
C HIS A 510 -18.92 14.78 9.50
N ALA A 511 -18.02 13.80 9.37
CA ALA A 511 -17.19 13.36 10.49
C ALA A 511 -16.26 14.44 11.05
N GLY A 512 -15.87 15.42 10.22
CA GLY A 512 -15.07 16.56 10.66
C GLY A 512 -15.79 17.43 11.70
N THR A 513 -17.12 17.54 11.64
CA THR A 513 -17.94 18.47 12.43
C THR A 513 -18.93 17.80 13.39
N ALA A 514 -19.29 16.54 13.12
CA ALA A 514 -20.25 15.78 13.92
C ALA A 514 -19.84 15.70 15.40
N THR A 515 -20.82 15.87 16.28
CA THR A 515 -20.67 15.78 17.74
C THR A 515 -21.40 14.58 18.34
N ASP A 516 -22.38 14.05 17.62
CA ASP A 516 -23.25 12.98 18.07
C ASP A 516 -23.11 11.74 17.18
N PHE A 517 -23.66 10.62 17.65
CA PHE A 517 -23.71 9.38 16.91
C PHE A 517 -24.92 8.52 17.30
N ALA A 518 -25.36 7.67 16.38
CA ALA A 518 -26.44 6.72 16.57
C ALA A 518 -25.95 5.29 16.32
N THR A 519 -26.50 4.33 17.06
CA THR A 519 -26.20 2.91 16.84
C THR A 519 -26.92 2.40 15.59
N ALA A 520 -26.30 1.45 14.89
CA ALA A 520 -26.86 0.81 13.71
C ALA A 520 -27.13 -0.67 13.99
N ARG A 521 -28.39 -1.11 13.83
CA ARG A 521 -28.75 -2.53 13.94
C ARG A 521 -28.74 -3.14 12.54
N HIS A 522 -27.84 -4.11 12.35
CA HIS A 522 -27.68 -4.84 11.11
C HIS A 522 -28.31 -6.23 11.22
N THR A 523 -28.94 -6.67 10.14
CA THR A 523 -29.49 -8.00 9.96
C THR A 523 -28.87 -8.61 8.72
N VAL A 524 -28.19 -9.74 8.88
CA VAL A 524 -27.68 -10.57 7.79
C VAL A 524 -28.65 -11.72 7.58
N HIS A 525 -29.22 -11.80 6.39
CA HIS A 525 -30.15 -12.84 5.98
C HIS A 525 -29.35 -14.05 5.46
N LEU A 526 -29.38 -15.14 6.23
CA LEU A 526 -28.71 -16.39 5.88
C LEU A 526 -29.52 -17.14 4.81
N GLY A 527 -28.82 -17.84 3.92
CA GLY A 527 -29.40 -18.57 2.80
C GLY A 527 -28.55 -18.45 1.54
N GLU A 528 -29.19 -18.48 0.38
CA GLU A 528 -28.50 -18.36 -0.92
C GLU A 528 -27.88 -16.98 -1.15
N GLY A 529 -28.51 -15.92 -0.63
CA GLY A 529 -28.06 -14.53 -0.83
C GLY A 529 -26.85 -14.13 0.01
N THR A 530 -26.43 -14.96 0.97
CA THR A 530 -25.22 -14.72 1.77
C THR A 530 -24.24 -15.87 1.59
N ARG A 531 -23.15 -15.64 0.87
CA ARG A 531 -22.18 -16.68 0.50
C ARG A 531 -20.78 -16.12 0.28
N LEU A 532 -19.80 -16.88 0.75
CA LEU A 532 -18.38 -16.64 0.51
C LEU A 532 -17.93 -17.45 -0.71
N THR A 533 -17.34 -16.79 -1.69
CA THR A 533 -16.70 -17.39 -2.86
C THR A 533 -15.19 -17.24 -2.74
N LEU A 534 -14.49 -18.38 -2.72
CA LEU A 534 -13.03 -18.45 -2.62
C LEU A 534 -12.41 -18.98 -3.92
N PRO A 535 -11.36 -18.34 -4.46
CA PRO A 535 -10.54 -18.93 -5.52
C PRO A 535 -9.60 -19.99 -4.90
N ALA A 536 -10.15 -21.17 -4.62
CA ALA A 536 -9.53 -22.19 -3.78
C ALA A 536 -9.46 -23.56 -4.46
N GLY A 537 -8.30 -24.22 -4.35
CA GLY A 537 -8.09 -25.53 -4.96
C GLY A 537 -6.61 -25.91 -4.97
N PRO A 538 -6.20 -26.84 -5.86
CA PRO A 538 -4.79 -27.13 -6.08
C PRO A 538 -4.02 -25.83 -6.39
N PRO A 539 -2.77 -25.71 -5.92
CA PRO A 539 -1.99 -24.50 -6.16
C PRO A 539 -1.72 -24.33 -7.66
N PRO A 540 -1.70 -23.08 -8.17
CA PRO A 540 -1.49 -22.83 -9.59
C PRO A 540 -0.12 -23.35 -10.04
N PRO A 541 0.01 -23.80 -11.30
CA PRO A 541 1.29 -24.26 -11.83
C PRO A 541 2.31 -23.10 -11.83
N SER A 542 3.49 -23.33 -11.25
CA SER A 542 4.62 -22.41 -11.36
C SER A 542 5.38 -22.71 -12.63
N ALA A 543 5.89 -21.69 -13.31
CA ALA A 543 6.70 -21.83 -14.53
C ALA A 543 8.15 -22.31 -14.30
N ASP A 544 8.48 -22.84 -13.11
CA ASP A 544 9.86 -23.23 -12.72
C ASP A 544 10.19 -24.70 -12.92
#